data_AF-A0A2P8W1N6-F1
#
_entry.id   AF-A0A2P8W1N6-F1
#
_cell.length_a   1.000
_cell.length_b   1.000
_cell.length_c   1.000
_cell.angle_alpha   90.00
_cell.angle_beta   90.00
_cell.angle_gamma   90.00
#
_symmetry.space_group_name_H-M   'P 1'
#
loop_
_entity.id
_entity.type
_entity.pdbx_description
1 polymer ?
#
loop_
_entity_poly.entity_id
_entity_poly.type
_entity_poly.pdbx_seq_one_letter_code
_entity_poly.pdbx_strand_id
1 'polypeptide(L)'
;MAFNLRQPLRFGTGAILLGLVEVCGAIALPAQAQTGPTVAIPPAYWDAVEDARTPEPNEVFRDLTAITRHNSALTWNEQGHVLVATWADWVGYSQNVGSRLIVTRDVWVTAVPDLQSFCKAYTPTPEIPLAARLGQVLGLPPEPVAQVANRQVIEIWVDPQFLFRPSPDPEISDREAELSFRTASEFVSVPIAYQHWFYAQYDQRYQHQGQPIAIDGAETSSGLPYPWTQLGYTYDWGSSADWATLDRDRPENVGLSEFVIRQWSPIAVQAAHPTDDYCR
;
A
#
# COMPACT_ATOMS: atom_id res chain seq x y z
N MET A 1 -4.84 65.17 -20.94
CA MET A 1 -5.41 65.95 -19.82
C MET A 1 -4.94 65.31 -18.53
N ALA A 2 -4.26 66.10 -17.68
CA ALA A 2 -3.95 65.85 -16.25
C ALA A 2 -3.07 64.61 -15.92
N PHE A 3 -2.02 64.64 -15.10
CA PHE A 3 -1.46 65.62 -14.16
C PHE A 3 0.06 65.38 -14.03
N ASN A 4 0.82 66.47 -13.86
CA ASN A 4 2.22 66.53 -13.46
C ASN A 4 2.40 66.15 -11.98
N LEU A 5 3.60 65.67 -11.60
CA LEU A 5 4.38 66.24 -10.48
C LEU A 5 5.76 65.56 -10.35
N ARG A 6 6.82 66.38 -10.40
CA ARG A 6 8.20 66.07 -9.96
C ARG A 6 8.51 66.89 -8.71
N GLN A 7 8.91 66.19 -7.63
CA GLN A 7 9.90 66.51 -6.57
C GLN A 7 9.83 67.88 -5.82
N PRO A 8 10.64 68.11 -4.76
CA PRO A 8 11.05 67.29 -3.60
C PRO A 8 10.88 68.10 -2.29
N LEU A 9 11.27 67.58 -1.11
CA LEU A 9 11.98 68.35 -0.04
C LEU A 9 12.31 67.47 1.18
N ARG A 10 13.43 67.83 1.81
CA ARG A 10 14.11 67.15 2.92
C ARG A 10 14.15 68.07 4.14
N PHE A 11 14.09 67.44 5.33
CA PHE A 11 14.60 67.82 6.67
C PHE A 11 13.88 68.82 7.59
N GLY A 12 13.91 68.43 8.89
CA GLY A 12 13.50 69.15 10.10
C GLY A 12 12.28 68.48 10.73
N THR A 13 12.22 68.03 11.99
CA THR A 13 12.92 68.36 13.25
C THR A 13 12.48 67.36 14.33
N GLY A 14 13.28 67.20 15.39
CA GLY A 14 12.73 66.99 16.74
C GLY A 14 12.87 65.58 17.32
N ALA A 15 13.77 65.46 18.30
CA ALA A 15 13.90 64.30 19.16
C ALA A 15 12.66 64.09 20.04
N ILE A 16 12.24 62.84 20.21
CA ILE A 16 11.44 62.39 21.35
C ILE A 16 12.08 61.12 21.89
N LEU A 17 12.59 61.23 23.13
CA LEU A 17 12.95 60.09 23.97
C LEU A 17 11.71 59.22 24.20
N LEU A 18 11.78 57.94 23.83
CA LEU A 18 10.86 56.92 24.31
C LEU A 18 11.69 55.81 24.94
N GLY A 19 11.42 55.59 26.23
CA GLY A 19 12.20 54.75 27.12
C GLY A 19 12.22 53.28 26.69
N LEU A 20 13.34 52.64 27.01
CA LEU A 20 13.48 51.20 27.08
C LEU A 20 12.48 50.65 28.11
N VAL A 21 11.49 49.90 27.62
CA VAL A 21 10.85 48.86 28.41
C VAL A 21 11.44 47.54 27.93
N GLU A 22 12.34 46.97 28.72
CA GLU A 22 12.73 45.57 28.59
C GLU A 22 11.51 44.70 28.87
N VAL A 23 10.85 44.24 27.81
CA VAL A 23 9.97 43.08 27.91
C VAL A 23 10.88 41.86 27.79
N CYS A 24 11.24 41.29 28.95
CA CYS A 24 11.73 39.91 29.05
C CYS A 24 10.61 38.96 28.62
N GLY A 25 10.39 38.85 27.31
CA GLY A 25 9.62 37.76 26.71
C GLY A 25 10.57 36.60 26.48
N ALA A 26 10.49 35.57 27.31
CA ALA A 26 11.14 34.29 27.02
C ALA A 26 10.61 33.79 25.67
N ILE A 27 11.44 33.88 24.64
CA ILE A 27 11.16 33.27 23.35
C ILE A 27 11.28 31.77 23.59
N ALA A 28 10.14 31.09 23.75
CA ALA A 28 10.10 29.65 23.70
C ALA A 28 10.60 29.22 22.32
N LEU A 29 11.72 28.49 22.30
CA LEU A 29 12.20 27.80 21.11
C LEU A 29 11.04 26.98 20.52
N PRO A 30 10.88 26.93 19.19
CA PRO A 30 9.89 26.04 18.60
C PRO A 30 10.19 24.63 19.10
N ALA A 31 9.20 24.01 19.75
CA ALA A 31 9.26 22.63 20.15
C ALA A 31 9.66 21.81 18.92
N GLN A 32 10.84 21.19 18.98
CA GLN A 32 11.26 20.21 17.99
C GLN A 32 10.11 19.21 17.88
N ALA A 33 9.54 19.09 16.67
CA ALA A 33 8.62 18.02 16.37
C ALA A 33 9.33 16.73 16.75
N GLN A 34 8.85 16.08 17.80
CA GLN A 34 9.39 14.82 18.26
C GLN A 34 9.09 13.81 17.15
N THR A 35 10.13 13.47 16.39
CA THR A 35 10.11 12.31 15.51
C THR A 35 9.76 11.12 16.40
N GLY A 36 8.60 10.52 16.17
CA GLY A 36 8.24 9.25 16.81
C GLY A 36 9.33 8.19 16.55
N PRO A 37 9.34 7.10 17.33
CA PRO A 37 10.36 6.06 17.17
C PRO A 37 10.39 5.56 15.72
N THR A 38 11.49 5.84 15.03
CA THR A 38 11.73 5.42 13.65
C THR A 38 12.01 3.92 13.68
N VAL A 39 11.18 3.12 13.03
CA VAL A 39 11.44 1.68 12.89
C VAL A 39 12.64 1.50 11.98
N ALA A 40 13.64 0.73 12.44
CA ALA A 40 14.77 0.37 11.61
C ALA A 40 14.28 -0.53 10.46
N ILE A 41 14.54 -0.11 9.23
CA ILE A 41 14.13 -0.85 8.04
C ILE A 41 15.17 -1.96 7.80
N PRO A 42 14.77 -3.25 7.78
CA PRO A 42 15.70 -4.36 7.63
C PRO A 42 16.23 -4.41 6.19
N PRO A 43 17.46 -4.90 5.96
CA PRO A 43 18.03 -5.05 4.62
C PRO A 43 17.13 -5.81 3.66
N ALA A 44 16.50 -6.90 4.13
CA ALA A 44 15.57 -7.71 3.32
C ALA A 44 14.41 -6.90 2.72
N TYR A 45 13.95 -5.84 3.38
CA TYR A 45 12.90 -4.97 2.82
C TYR A 45 13.44 -4.11 1.67
N TRP A 46 14.65 -3.58 1.82
CA TRP A 46 15.29 -2.80 0.77
C TRP A 46 15.67 -3.67 -0.44
N ASP A 47 16.16 -4.88 -0.19
CA ASP A 47 16.43 -5.88 -1.23
C ASP A 47 15.13 -6.21 -1.99
N ALA A 48 14.02 -6.40 -1.28
CA ALA A 48 12.71 -6.63 -1.88
C ALA A 48 12.23 -5.48 -2.78
N VAL A 49 12.47 -4.24 -2.38
CA VAL A 49 12.12 -3.05 -3.18
C VAL A 49 12.96 -2.99 -4.45
N GLU A 50 14.25 -3.29 -4.35
CA GLU A 50 15.15 -3.28 -5.50
C GLU A 50 14.81 -4.40 -6.50
N ASP A 51 14.57 -5.62 -5.99
CA ASP A 51 14.21 -6.80 -6.78
C ASP A 51 12.86 -6.60 -7.51
N ALA A 52 11.81 -6.22 -6.76
CA ALA A 52 10.47 -6.00 -7.30
C ALA A 52 10.37 -4.90 -8.37
N ARG A 53 11.38 -4.02 -8.47
CA ARG A 53 11.38 -2.92 -9.44
C ARG A 53 11.36 -3.43 -10.88
N THR A 54 12.01 -4.55 -11.18
CA THR A 54 12.16 -5.07 -12.54
C THR A 54 11.75 -6.54 -12.61
N PRO A 55 10.48 -6.86 -12.93
CA PRO A 55 10.03 -8.24 -12.96
C PRO A 55 10.75 -9.06 -14.03
N GLU A 56 11.21 -10.26 -13.65
CA GLU A 56 11.95 -11.19 -14.51
C GLU A 56 11.13 -12.43 -14.89
N PRO A 57 11.41 -13.10 -16.03
CA PRO A 57 10.66 -14.29 -16.45
C PRO A 57 10.63 -15.46 -15.47
N ASN A 58 11.67 -15.63 -14.67
CA ASN A 58 11.77 -16.65 -13.62
C ASN A 58 10.91 -16.34 -12.38
N GLU A 59 10.39 -15.12 -12.26
CA GLU A 59 9.54 -14.70 -11.15
C GLU A 59 8.05 -14.89 -11.44
N VAL A 60 7.69 -15.23 -12.68
CA VAL A 60 6.30 -15.52 -13.05
C VAL A 60 5.80 -16.73 -12.27
N PHE A 61 4.93 -16.47 -11.29
CA PHE A 61 4.29 -17.50 -10.49
C PHE A 61 3.01 -18.00 -11.17
N ARG A 62 2.88 -19.32 -11.31
CA ARG A 62 1.82 -19.98 -12.12
C ARG A 62 0.65 -20.54 -11.33
N ASP A 63 0.70 -20.37 -10.02
CA ASP A 63 -0.32 -20.86 -9.10
C ASP A 63 -1.03 -19.71 -8.38
N LEU A 64 -1.15 -18.54 -9.02
CA LEU A 64 -1.98 -17.45 -8.50
C LEU A 64 -3.43 -17.91 -8.33
N THR A 65 -4.08 -17.34 -7.34
CA THR A 65 -5.50 -17.50 -7.08
C THR A 65 -6.26 -16.84 -8.21
N ALA A 66 -7.04 -17.64 -8.92
CA ALA A 66 -7.97 -17.19 -9.95
C ALA A 66 -9.33 -16.88 -9.32
N ILE A 67 -9.83 -15.65 -9.50
CA ILE A 67 -11.17 -15.22 -9.08
C ILE A 67 -12.19 -15.70 -10.11
N THR A 68 -12.60 -16.95 -9.96
CA THR A 68 -13.62 -17.58 -10.81
C THR A 68 -14.61 -18.37 -9.97
N ARG A 69 -15.82 -18.59 -10.51
CA ARG A 69 -16.83 -19.45 -9.86
C ARG A 69 -16.41 -20.92 -9.76
N HIS A 70 -15.40 -21.34 -10.51
CA HIS A 70 -14.87 -22.69 -10.49
C HIS A 70 -13.80 -22.90 -9.40
N ASN A 71 -13.26 -21.83 -8.85
CA ASN A 71 -12.37 -21.91 -7.70
C ASN A 71 -13.22 -22.12 -6.42
N SER A 72 -13.32 -23.37 -5.97
CA SER A 72 -14.15 -23.76 -4.83
C SER A 72 -13.60 -23.29 -3.47
N ALA A 73 -12.37 -22.79 -3.41
CA ALA A 73 -11.82 -22.22 -2.18
C ALA A 73 -12.38 -20.81 -1.89
N LEU A 74 -12.87 -20.11 -2.92
CA LEU A 74 -13.40 -18.76 -2.78
C LEU A 74 -14.80 -18.77 -2.20
N THR A 75 -15.07 -17.80 -1.31
CA THR A 75 -16.40 -17.56 -0.78
C THR A 75 -17.13 -16.54 -1.65
N TRP A 76 -18.37 -16.86 -2.01
CA TRP A 76 -19.24 -16.00 -2.79
C TRP A 76 -20.58 -15.79 -2.09
N ASN A 77 -21.15 -14.59 -2.16
CA ASN A 77 -22.51 -14.35 -1.69
C ASN A 77 -23.56 -14.58 -2.80
N GLU A 78 -24.83 -14.51 -2.44
CA GLU A 78 -25.96 -14.72 -3.37
C GLU A 78 -26.00 -13.71 -4.52
N GLN A 79 -25.46 -12.51 -4.32
CA GLN A 79 -25.37 -11.47 -5.35
C GLN A 79 -24.18 -11.68 -6.30
N GLY A 80 -23.33 -12.67 -6.00
CA GLY A 80 -22.16 -12.97 -6.80
C GLY A 80 -20.95 -12.10 -6.54
N HIS A 81 -20.90 -11.43 -5.40
CA HIS A 81 -19.70 -10.80 -4.91
C HIS A 81 -18.77 -11.86 -4.33
N VAL A 82 -17.46 -11.68 -4.53
CA VAL A 82 -16.40 -12.50 -3.92
C VAL A 82 -15.97 -11.86 -2.61
N LEU A 83 -15.60 -12.69 -1.63
CA LEU A 83 -15.03 -12.22 -0.36
C LEU A 83 -13.52 -12.04 -0.49
N VAL A 84 -13.05 -10.82 -0.25
CA VAL A 84 -11.62 -10.45 -0.25
C VAL A 84 -11.24 -9.84 1.09
N ALA A 85 -9.95 -9.80 1.39
CA ALA A 85 -9.40 -9.26 2.64
C ALA A 85 -8.41 -8.13 2.38
N THR A 86 -8.40 -7.13 3.25
CA THR A 86 -7.30 -6.17 3.40
C THR A 86 -6.89 -6.10 4.87
N TRP A 87 -5.62 -5.82 5.14
CA TRP A 87 -5.10 -5.64 6.49
C TRP A 87 -4.83 -4.16 6.75
N ALA A 88 -5.72 -3.51 7.50
CA ALA A 88 -5.80 -2.05 7.56
C ALA A 88 -6.13 -1.55 8.97
N ASP A 89 -5.79 -0.28 9.26
CA ASP A 89 -6.01 0.40 10.54
C ASP A 89 -7.08 1.51 10.45
N TRP A 90 -7.70 1.70 9.28
CA TRP A 90 -8.73 2.72 9.12
C TRP A 90 -10.04 2.32 9.82
N VAL A 91 -10.34 3.03 10.91
CA VAL A 91 -11.54 2.82 11.75
C VAL A 91 -12.87 2.91 10.99
N GLY A 92 -12.90 3.57 9.84
CA GLY A 92 -14.10 3.65 9.01
C GLY A 92 -14.59 2.28 8.53
N TYR A 93 -13.72 1.28 8.38
CA TYR A 93 -14.14 -0.08 8.07
C TYR A 93 -14.92 -0.70 9.23
N SER A 94 -14.36 -0.69 10.45
CA SER A 94 -15.00 -1.30 11.63
C SER A 94 -16.30 -0.60 12.02
N GLN A 95 -16.40 0.71 11.81
CA GLN A 95 -17.64 1.47 12.03
C GLN A 95 -18.76 1.16 11.01
N ASN A 96 -18.43 0.56 9.87
CA ASN A 96 -19.36 0.29 8.77
C ASN A 96 -19.52 -1.20 8.48
N VAL A 97 -19.18 -2.09 9.42
CA VAL A 97 -19.47 -3.53 9.32
C VAL A 97 -20.97 -3.74 9.08
N GLY A 98 -21.30 -4.59 8.10
CA GLY A 98 -22.67 -4.84 7.64
C GLY A 98 -23.24 -3.75 6.72
N SER A 99 -22.49 -2.68 6.45
CA SER A 99 -22.92 -1.56 5.62
C SER A 99 -22.20 -1.52 4.27
N ARG A 100 -22.80 -0.79 3.31
CA ARG A 100 -22.20 -0.51 2.00
C ARG A 100 -21.46 0.82 2.01
N LEU A 101 -20.30 0.84 1.38
CA LEU A 101 -19.45 2.02 1.22
C LEU A 101 -19.09 2.21 -0.25
N ILE A 102 -18.74 3.45 -0.62
CA ILE A 102 -17.98 3.73 -1.84
C ILE A 102 -16.54 3.97 -1.42
N VAL A 103 -15.60 3.14 -1.91
CA VAL A 103 -14.19 3.39 -1.65
C VAL A 103 -13.74 4.62 -2.42
N THR A 104 -13.07 5.56 -1.77
CA THR A 104 -12.62 6.83 -2.40
C THR A 104 -11.21 6.75 -2.97
N ARG A 105 -10.54 5.62 -2.75
CA ARG A 105 -9.18 5.29 -3.20
C ARG A 105 -9.15 3.83 -3.61
N ASP A 106 -8.13 3.46 -4.35
CA ASP A 106 -7.85 2.06 -4.66
C ASP A 106 -7.56 1.31 -3.34
N VAL A 107 -8.14 0.13 -3.18
CA VAL A 107 -7.94 -0.73 -2.00
C VAL A 107 -7.25 -2.00 -2.43
N TRP A 108 -6.04 -2.21 -1.93
CA TRP A 108 -5.25 -3.41 -2.18
C TRP A 108 -5.76 -4.53 -1.29
N VAL A 109 -6.07 -5.67 -1.92
CA VAL A 109 -6.73 -6.81 -1.29
C VAL A 109 -6.11 -8.12 -1.75
N THR A 110 -6.33 -9.15 -0.96
CA THR A 110 -6.03 -10.53 -1.32
C THR A 110 -7.29 -11.40 -1.13
N ALA A 111 -7.26 -12.64 -1.60
CA ALA A 111 -8.37 -13.56 -1.37
C ALA A 111 -8.38 -14.00 0.10
N VAL A 112 -9.56 -14.00 0.74
CA VAL A 112 -9.74 -14.47 2.13
C VAL A 112 -9.10 -15.84 2.39
N PRO A 113 -9.34 -16.89 1.59
CA PRO A 113 -8.76 -18.20 1.88
C PRO A 113 -7.23 -18.20 1.89
N ASP A 114 -6.58 -17.38 1.05
CA ASP A 114 -5.12 -17.36 0.96
C ASP A 114 -4.50 -16.75 2.22
N LEU A 115 -4.98 -15.57 2.63
CA LEU A 115 -4.51 -14.89 3.84
C LEU A 115 -4.79 -15.74 5.10
N GLN A 116 -5.99 -16.30 5.18
CA GLN A 116 -6.40 -17.10 6.33
C GLN A 116 -5.59 -18.39 6.42
N SER A 117 -5.33 -19.06 5.29
CA SER A 117 -4.51 -20.29 5.26
C SER A 117 -3.07 -20.00 5.66
N PHE A 118 -2.48 -18.93 5.11
CA PHE A 118 -1.13 -18.51 5.47
C PHE A 118 -0.99 -18.25 6.96
N CYS A 119 -1.85 -17.40 7.51
CA CYS A 119 -1.67 -16.95 8.88
C CYS A 119 -2.03 -18.00 9.94
N LYS A 120 -2.86 -19.00 9.59
CA LYS A 120 -3.10 -20.20 10.41
C LYS A 120 -1.95 -21.19 10.42
N ALA A 121 -1.23 -21.29 9.31
CA ALA A 121 -0.07 -22.19 9.19
C ALA A 121 1.17 -21.61 9.88
N TYR A 122 1.27 -20.28 9.93
CA TYR A 122 2.38 -19.59 10.56
C TYR A 122 2.39 -19.79 12.09
N THR A 123 3.56 -20.10 12.65
CA THR A 123 3.78 -20.18 14.09
C THR A 123 4.62 -18.99 14.55
N PRO A 124 4.03 -17.99 15.25
CA PRO A 124 4.75 -16.79 15.66
C PRO A 124 5.92 -17.07 16.59
N THR A 125 7.02 -16.33 16.42
CA THR A 125 8.17 -16.35 17.32
C THR A 125 8.30 -15.02 18.07
N PRO A 126 9.08 -14.96 19.16
CA PRO A 126 9.38 -13.69 19.82
C PRO A 126 10.04 -12.65 18.89
N GLU A 127 10.81 -13.11 17.91
CA GLU A 127 11.51 -12.26 16.95
C GLU A 127 10.58 -11.76 15.85
N ILE A 128 9.69 -12.62 15.36
CA ILE A 128 8.72 -12.30 14.32
C ILE A 128 7.31 -12.64 14.83
N PRO A 129 6.60 -11.67 15.45
CA PRO A 129 5.22 -11.87 15.83
C PRO A 129 4.31 -11.95 14.59
N LEU A 130 3.12 -12.56 14.75
CA LEU A 130 2.14 -12.77 13.67
C LEU A 130 1.92 -11.50 12.83
N ALA A 131 1.68 -10.38 13.48
CA ALA A 131 1.39 -9.12 12.79
C ALA A 131 2.59 -8.59 11.98
N ALA A 132 3.82 -8.76 12.47
CA ALA A 132 5.01 -8.43 11.70
C ALA A 132 5.15 -9.36 10.47
N ARG A 133 4.86 -10.65 10.64
CA ARG A 133 4.88 -11.62 9.53
C ARG A 133 3.81 -11.32 8.47
N LEU A 134 2.62 -10.87 8.88
CA LEU A 134 1.60 -10.42 7.95
C LEU A 134 2.05 -9.19 7.15
N GLY A 135 2.76 -8.25 7.79
CA GLY A 135 3.40 -7.15 7.07
C GLY A 135 4.39 -7.65 6.01
N GLN A 136 5.20 -8.65 6.36
CA GLN A 136 6.16 -9.29 5.45
C GLN A 136 5.48 -9.94 4.24
N VAL A 137 4.50 -10.81 4.48
CA VAL A 137 3.85 -11.58 3.41
C VAL A 137 3.05 -10.69 2.47
N LEU A 138 2.52 -9.56 2.98
CA LEU A 138 1.74 -8.59 2.22
C LEU A 138 2.62 -7.52 1.54
N GLY A 139 3.95 -7.61 1.63
CA GLY A 139 4.85 -6.62 1.04
C GLY A 139 4.73 -5.23 1.65
N LEU A 140 4.29 -5.12 2.90
CA LEU A 140 4.13 -3.84 3.59
C LEU A 140 5.46 -3.40 4.23
N PRO A 141 5.71 -2.08 4.32
CA PRO A 141 6.84 -1.56 5.10
C PRO A 141 6.78 -2.03 6.56
N PRO A 142 7.95 -2.22 7.19
CA PRO A 142 8.01 -2.35 8.64
C PRO A 142 7.38 -1.13 9.31
N GLU A 143 6.51 -1.38 10.28
CA GLU A 143 5.78 -0.33 10.99
C GLU A 143 5.97 -0.38 12.49
N PRO A 144 5.79 0.75 13.19
CA PRO A 144 5.86 0.77 14.65
C PRO A 144 4.83 -0.19 15.26
N VAL A 145 5.22 -0.89 16.32
CA VAL A 145 4.34 -1.85 17.03
C VAL A 145 2.98 -1.25 17.38
N ALA A 146 2.94 0.02 17.78
CA ALA A 146 1.71 0.72 18.11
C ALA A 146 0.76 0.90 16.90
N GLN A 147 1.29 1.06 15.69
CA GLN A 147 0.49 1.16 14.47
C GLN A 147 0.00 -0.23 14.05
N VAL A 148 0.90 -1.21 14.04
CA VAL A 148 0.58 -2.61 13.73
C VAL A 148 -0.51 -3.16 14.65
N ALA A 149 -0.51 -2.79 15.94
CA ALA A 149 -1.51 -3.21 16.91
C ALA A 149 -2.94 -2.72 16.62
N ASN A 150 -3.08 -1.65 15.82
CA ASN A 150 -4.39 -1.12 15.42
C ASN A 150 -4.92 -1.74 14.12
N ARG A 151 -4.09 -2.54 13.43
CA ARG A 151 -4.52 -3.20 12.20
C ARG A 151 -5.47 -4.35 12.47
N GLN A 152 -6.47 -4.43 11.61
CA GLN A 152 -7.49 -5.46 11.60
C GLN A 152 -7.53 -6.09 10.20
N VAL A 153 -7.93 -7.36 10.13
CA VAL A 153 -8.29 -7.97 8.86
C VAL A 153 -9.72 -7.58 8.55
N ILE A 154 -9.91 -6.86 7.46
CA ILE A 154 -11.21 -6.40 6.98
C ILE A 154 -11.64 -7.32 5.84
N GLU A 155 -12.73 -8.04 6.05
CA GLU A 155 -13.37 -8.83 4.99
C GLU A 155 -14.38 -7.97 4.24
N ILE A 156 -14.31 -8.00 2.92
CA ILE A 156 -15.06 -7.13 2.02
C ILE A 156 -15.74 -7.98 0.95
N TRP A 157 -17.06 -7.82 0.81
CA TRP A 157 -17.76 -8.27 -0.39
C TRP A 157 -17.59 -7.26 -1.50
N VAL A 158 -17.11 -7.72 -2.64
CA VAL A 158 -16.93 -6.90 -3.84
C VAL A 158 -17.40 -7.64 -5.09
N ASP A 159 -18.05 -6.92 -6.00
CA ASP A 159 -18.36 -7.44 -7.32
C ASP A 159 -17.05 -7.58 -8.12
N PRO A 160 -16.75 -8.76 -8.70
CA PRO A 160 -15.52 -8.97 -9.48
C PRO A 160 -15.28 -7.94 -10.58
N GLN A 161 -16.32 -7.29 -11.11
CA GLN A 161 -16.15 -6.24 -12.12
C GLN A 161 -15.36 -5.00 -11.61
N PHE A 162 -15.28 -4.83 -10.29
CA PHE A 162 -14.51 -3.76 -9.65
C PHE A 162 -13.12 -4.19 -9.18
N LEU A 163 -12.79 -5.47 -9.36
CA LEU A 163 -11.46 -6.02 -9.10
C LEU A 163 -10.64 -6.04 -10.38
N PHE A 164 -9.34 -5.84 -10.22
CA PHE A 164 -8.35 -6.13 -11.25
C PHE A 164 -7.07 -6.64 -10.60
N ARG A 165 -6.28 -7.41 -11.35
CA ARG A 165 -4.93 -7.81 -10.95
C ARG A 165 -3.97 -6.65 -11.23
N PRO A 166 -3.14 -6.20 -10.27
CA PRO A 166 -2.21 -5.09 -10.49
C PRO A 166 -0.95 -5.58 -11.22
N SER A 167 -1.11 -5.94 -12.49
CA SER A 167 -0.07 -6.49 -13.37
C SER A 167 -0.29 -6.05 -14.83
N PRO A 168 0.69 -6.23 -15.74
CA PRO A 168 0.45 -6.00 -17.17
C PRO A 168 -0.71 -6.82 -17.75
N ASP A 169 -1.07 -7.93 -17.11
CA ASP A 169 -2.31 -8.68 -17.33
C ASP A 169 -3.33 -8.37 -16.20
N PRO A 170 -4.31 -7.47 -16.40
CA PRO A 170 -5.25 -7.09 -15.35
C PRO A 170 -6.33 -8.14 -15.06
N GLU A 171 -6.38 -9.25 -15.80
CA GLU A 171 -7.40 -10.26 -15.65
C GLU A 171 -7.29 -10.98 -14.29
N ILE A 172 -8.43 -11.12 -13.62
CA ILE A 172 -8.52 -11.76 -12.29
C ILE A 172 -8.72 -13.27 -12.38
N SER A 173 -9.04 -13.79 -13.57
CA SER A 173 -9.33 -15.20 -13.82
C SER A 173 -8.09 -16.07 -14.04
N ASP A 174 -6.95 -15.44 -14.29
CA ASP A 174 -5.72 -16.14 -14.64
C ASP A 174 -4.91 -16.53 -13.40
N ARG A 175 -4.09 -17.58 -13.55
CA ARG A 175 -3.21 -18.12 -12.51
C ARG A 175 -1.76 -17.64 -12.63
N GLU A 176 -1.47 -16.79 -13.60
CA GLU A 176 -0.19 -16.12 -13.80
C GLU A 176 -0.44 -14.73 -14.39
N ALA A 177 0.55 -13.85 -14.24
CA ALA A 177 0.57 -12.56 -14.92
C ALA A 177 1.56 -12.58 -16.08
N GLU A 178 1.33 -11.72 -17.07
CA GLU A 178 2.31 -11.47 -18.12
C GLU A 178 3.31 -10.37 -17.72
N LEU A 179 4.54 -10.45 -18.22
CA LEU A 179 5.59 -9.46 -17.99
C LEU A 179 5.35 -8.11 -18.68
N SER A 180 4.49 -8.09 -19.70
CA SER A 180 4.28 -6.93 -20.55
C SER A 180 2.84 -6.86 -21.02
N PHE A 181 2.35 -5.65 -21.28
CA PHE A 181 1.02 -5.48 -21.86
C PHE A 181 0.92 -6.23 -23.19
N ARG A 182 -0.10 -7.09 -23.31
CA ARG A 182 -0.43 -7.74 -24.58
C ARG A 182 -0.58 -6.69 -25.68
N THR A 183 0.01 -6.97 -26.84
CA THR A 183 -0.22 -6.14 -28.02
C THR A 183 -1.71 -6.21 -28.38
N ALA A 184 -2.36 -5.05 -28.46
CA ALA A 184 -3.78 -4.98 -28.77
C ALA A 184 -4.07 -5.66 -30.12
N SER A 185 -5.08 -6.53 -30.11
CA SER A 185 -5.60 -7.21 -31.29
C SER A 185 -7.13 -7.08 -31.31
N GLU A 186 -7.78 -7.67 -32.31
CA GLU A 186 -9.24 -7.72 -32.37
C GLU A 186 -9.87 -8.52 -31.22
N PHE A 187 -9.11 -9.38 -30.54
CA PHE A 187 -9.60 -10.28 -29.50
C PHE A 187 -9.22 -9.87 -28.08
N VAL A 188 -8.12 -9.11 -27.92
CA VAL A 188 -7.57 -8.78 -26.60
C VAL A 188 -6.99 -7.36 -26.63
N SER A 189 -7.31 -6.58 -25.60
CA SER A 189 -6.73 -5.25 -25.40
C SER A 189 -6.75 -4.85 -23.93
N VAL A 190 -5.69 -4.21 -23.45
CA VAL A 190 -5.64 -3.60 -22.12
C VAL A 190 -6.02 -2.12 -22.23
N PRO A 191 -7.04 -1.63 -21.48
CA PRO A 191 -7.47 -0.23 -21.58
C PRO A 191 -6.35 0.78 -21.31
N ILE A 192 -6.26 1.85 -22.11
CA ILE A 192 -5.22 2.89 -21.93
C ILE A 192 -5.27 3.55 -20.55
N ALA A 193 -6.47 3.70 -19.98
CA ALA A 193 -6.64 4.22 -18.63
C ALA A 193 -6.02 3.30 -17.57
N TYR A 194 -6.03 1.99 -17.79
CA TYR A 194 -5.35 1.03 -16.92
C TYR A 194 -3.83 1.13 -17.07
N GLN A 195 -3.32 1.23 -18.31
CA GLN A 195 -1.88 1.40 -18.55
C GLN A 195 -1.36 2.68 -17.87
N HIS A 196 -2.10 3.79 -17.94
CA HIS A 196 -1.77 5.02 -17.22
C HIS A 196 -1.80 4.83 -15.69
N TRP A 197 -2.80 4.12 -15.17
CA TRP A 197 -2.86 3.78 -13.74
C TRP A 197 -1.63 2.96 -13.33
N PHE A 198 -1.28 1.94 -14.10
CA PHE A 198 -0.14 1.05 -13.84
C PHE A 198 1.18 1.83 -13.79
N TYR A 199 1.46 2.65 -14.80
CA TYR A 199 2.69 3.46 -14.81
C TYR A 199 2.69 4.53 -13.71
N ALA A 200 1.54 5.12 -13.38
CA ALA A 200 1.46 6.03 -12.24
C ALA A 200 1.73 5.31 -10.90
N GLN A 201 1.29 4.05 -10.76
CA GLN A 201 1.62 3.22 -9.58
C GLN A 201 3.11 2.86 -9.52
N TYR A 202 3.73 2.61 -10.67
CA TYR A 202 5.17 2.35 -10.77
C TYR A 202 5.97 3.59 -10.36
N ASP A 203 5.67 4.75 -10.94
CA ASP A 203 6.36 6.00 -10.64
C ASP A 203 6.22 6.38 -9.16
N GLN A 204 5.04 6.20 -8.56
CA GLN A 204 4.81 6.46 -7.14
C GLN A 204 5.66 5.60 -6.20
N ARG A 205 6.04 4.39 -6.63
CA ARG A 205 6.80 3.44 -5.80
C ARG A 205 8.29 3.48 -6.06
N TYR A 206 8.70 3.77 -7.29
CA TYR A 206 10.09 3.58 -7.69
C TYR A 206 10.76 4.86 -8.17
N GLN A 207 10.04 5.97 -8.33
CA GLN A 207 10.60 7.22 -8.81
C GLN A 207 10.37 8.39 -7.86
N HIS A 208 11.39 9.25 -7.74
CA HIS A 208 11.30 10.55 -7.11
C HIS A 208 11.91 11.59 -8.05
N GLN A 209 11.13 12.62 -8.42
CA GLN A 209 11.56 13.66 -9.36
C GLN A 209 12.07 13.10 -10.71
N GLY A 210 11.48 12.01 -11.19
CA GLY A 210 11.85 11.35 -12.45
C GLY A 210 13.18 10.59 -12.39
N GLN A 211 13.70 10.32 -11.21
CA GLN A 211 14.88 9.46 -10.99
C GLN A 211 14.47 8.25 -10.14
N PRO A 212 15.09 7.07 -10.33
CA PRO A 212 14.89 5.94 -9.44
C PRO A 212 15.17 6.32 -7.98
N ILE A 213 14.30 5.88 -7.06
CA ILE A 213 14.54 6.06 -5.62
C ILE A 213 15.79 5.26 -5.24
N ALA A 214 16.79 5.96 -4.71
CA ALA A 214 18.02 5.34 -4.24
C ALA A 214 17.74 4.55 -2.94
N ILE A 215 18.28 3.32 -2.88
CA ILE A 215 18.08 2.37 -1.78
C ILE A 215 19.13 2.58 -0.65
N ASP A 216 19.92 3.64 -0.72
CA ASP A 216 21.05 3.93 0.17
C ASP A 216 20.71 4.86 1.35
N GLY A 217 19.52 4.68 1.94
CA GLY A 217 19.13 5.36 3.17
C GLY A 217 18.79 6.84 2.99
N ALA A 218 18.49 7.28 1.77
CA ALA A 218 17.97 8.61 1.52
C ALA A 218 16.59 8.76 2.19
N GLU A 219 16.42 9.82 2.98
CA GLU A 219 15.10 10.25 3.43
C GLU A 219 14.22 10.53 2.21
N THR A 220 13.41 9.55 1.85
CA THR A 220 12.36 9.74 0.87
C THR A 220 11.37 10.70 1.49
N SER A 221 11.37 11.96 1.05
CA SER A 221 10.32 12.94 1.38
C SER A 221 8.89 12.45 1.06
N SER A 222 8.77 11.32 0.35
CA SER A 222 7.55 10.67 -0.11
C SER A 222 7.17 9.39 0.67
N GLY A 223 7.93 8.98 1.69
CA GLY A 223 7.71 7.72 2.42
C GLY A 223 8.37 6.50 1.76
N LEU A 224 8.35 5.36 2.46
CA LEU A 224 9.00 4.13 2.00
C LEU A 224 8.34 3.57 0.73
N PRO A 225 9.13 3.15 -0.26
CA PRO A 225 8.62 2.50 -1.47
C PRO A 225 8.09 1.10 -1.16
N TYR A 226 6.98 0.69 -1.78
CA TYR A 226 6.44 -0.67 -1.64
C TYR A 226 7.07 -1.62 -2.68
N PRO A 227 7.48 -2.84 -2.32
CA PRO A 227 7.97 -3.86 -3.25
C PRO A 227 6.80 -4.46 -4.08
N TRP A 228 6.25 -3.66 -4.99
CA TRP A 228 5.18 -4.10 -5.88
C TRP A 228 5.73 -4.89 -7.07
N THR A 229 5.47 -6.19 -7.07
CA THR A 229 6.02 -7.17 -8.03
C THR A 229 5.61 -6.92 -9.46
N GLN A 230 4.48 -6.23 -9.68
CA GLN A 230 3.84 -6.11 -10.99
C GLN A 230 3.43 -7.47 -11.60
N LEU A 231 3.43 -8.55 -10.82
CA LEU A 231 3.14 -9.93 -11.26
C LEU A 231 1.88 -10.50 -10.60
N GLY A 232 1.08 -9.65 -9.94
CA GLY A 232 -0.21 -10.04 -9.38
C GLY A 232 -0.13 -10.84 -8.07
N TYR A 233 1.02 -10.79 -7.39
CA TYR A 233 1.21 -11.28 -6.03
C TYR A 233 2.00 -10.26 -5.18
N THR A 234 1.81 -10.28 -3.88
CA THR A 234 2.58 -9.45 -2.94
C THR A 234 4.01 -9.97 -2.83
N TYR A 235 5.00 -9.08 -2.75
CA TYR A 235 6.38 -9.52 -2.49
C TYR A 235 6.51 -9.91 -1.01
N ASP A 236 6.82 -11.17 -0.74
CA ASP A 236 7.11 -11.66 0.60
C ASP A 236 8.59 -11.43 0.92
N TRP A 237 8.88 -10.44 1.76
CA TRP A 237 10.24 -10.16 2.24
C TRP A 237 10.56 -10.87 3.57
N GLY A 238 9.69 -11.80 4.00
CA GLY A 238 9.87 -12.66 5.16
C GLY A 238 10.61 -13.96 4.82
N SER A 239 10.38 -15.01 5.63
CA SER A 239 11.00 -16.32 5.38
C SER A 239 10.11 -17.21 4.51
N SER A 240 10.70 -17.76 3.45
CA SER A 240 10.06 -18.77 2.60
C SER A 240 9.75 -20.08 3.33
N ALA A 241 10.47 -20.39 4.41
CA ALA A 241 10.23 -21.58 5.23
C ALA A 241 8.82 -21.59 5.84
N ASP A 242 8.20 -20.42 6.02
CA ASP A 242 6.84 -20.29 6.56
C ASP A 242 5.78 -20.83 5.59
N TRP A 243 6.12 -20.95 4.30
CA TRP A 243 5.27 -21.58 3.29
C TRP A 243 5.40 -23.10 3.25
N ALA A 244 6.39 -23.71 3.91
CA ALA A 244 6.74 -25.12 3.70
C ALA A 244 5.59 -26.12 3.95
N THR A 245 4.62 -25.77 4.80
CA THR A 245 3.44 -26.61 5.10
C THR A 245 2.27 -26.39 4.14
N LEU A 246 2.25 -25.26 3.43
CA LEU A 246 1.21 -24.88 2.49
C LEU A 246 1.61 -25.14 1.04
N ASP A 247 2.86 -24.80 0.72
CA ASP A 247 3.43 -24.81 -0.62
C ASP A 247 4.96 -24.86 -0.53
N ARG A 248 5.51 -26.07 -0.49
CA ARG A 248 6.96 -26.30 -0.31
C ARG A 248 7.79 -25.80 -1.48
N ASP A 249 7.21 -25.78 -2.68
CA ASP A 249 7.94 -25.49 -3.91
C ASP A 249 7.76 -24.00 -4.32
N ARG A 250 7.17 -23.19 -3.44
CA ARG A 250 6.99 -21.75 -3.62
C ARG A 250 8.34 -21.00 -3.67
N PRO A 251 8.56 -20.11 -4.66
CA PRO A 251 9.73 -19.23 -4.68
C PRO A 251 9.77 -18.29 -3.48
N GLU A 252 10.98 -17.88 -3.06
CA GLU A 252 11.20 -17.19 -1.78
C GLU A 252 10.47 -15.85 -1.63
N ASN A 253 10.36 -15.10 -2.72
CA ASN A 253 9.74 -13.77 -2.75
C ASN A 253 8.23 -13.78 -3.05
N VAL A 254 7.63 -14.94 -3.33
CA VAL A 254 6.22 -15.03 -3.71
C VAL A 254 5.33 -15.06 -2.48
N GLY A 255 4.57 -13.98 -2.26
CA GLY A 255 3.56 -13.88 -1.22
C GLY A 255 2.17 -14.37 -1.64
N LEU A 256 1.15 -13.58 -1.31
CA LEU A 256 -0.26 -13.87 -1.59
C LEU A 256 -0.67 -13.32 -2.95
N SER A 257 -1.67 -13.93 -3.59
CA SER A 257 -2.28 -13.32 -4.78
C SER A 257 -2.89 -11.97 -4.45
N GLU A 258 -2.59 -10.98 -5.29
CA GLU A 258 -2.88 -9.58 -5.05
C GLU A 258 -3.88 -9.04 -6.06
N PHE A 259 -4.83 -8.25 -5.58
CA PHE A 259 -5.85 -7.59 -6.37
C PHE A 259 -6.06 -6.17 -5.87
N VAL A 260 -6.70 -5.35 -6.70
CA VAL A 260 -7.09 -4.00 -6.32
C VAL A 260 -8.58 -3.81 -6.58
N ILE A 261 -9.30 -3.36 -5.55
CA ILE A 261 -10.63 -2.78 -5.71
C ILE A 261 -10.45 -1.37 -6.22
N ARG A 262 -10.96 -1.09 -7.42
CA ARG A 262 -10.84 0.23 -8.06
C ARG A 262 -11.51 1.31 -7.22
N GLN A 263 -10.89 2.49 -7.13
CA GLN A 263 -11.50 3.67 -6.54
C GLN A 263 -12.89 3.96 -7.12
N TRP A 264 -13.77 4.51 -6.29
CA TRP A 264 -15.18 4.80 -6.56
C TRP A 264 -16.08 3.57 -6.72
N SER A 265 -15.58 2.38 -6.38
CA SER A 265 -16.37 1.15 -6.42
C SER A 265 -17.23 0.97 -5.16
N PRO A 266 -18.45 0.43 -5.30
CA PRO A 266 -19.24 0.00 -4.16
C PRO A 266 -18.67 -1.28 -3.55
N ILE A 267 -18.58 -1.29 -2.22
CA ILE A 267 -18.21 -2.46 -1.43
C ILE A 267 -19.21 -2.68 -0.30
N ALA A 268 -19.25 -3.87 0.29
CA ALA A 268 -19.88 -4.09 1.58
C ALA A 268 -18.87 -4.65 2.57
N VAL A 269 -18.69 -4.00 3.72
CA VAL A 269 -17.80 -4.49 4.77
C VAL A 269 -18.49 -5.64 5.48
N GLN A 270 -17.97 -6.85 5.31
CA GLN A 270 -18.55 -8.05 5.92
C GLN A 270 -18.18 -8.14 7.40
N ALA A 271 -16.90 -7.96 7.72
CA ALA A 271 -16.38 -8.08 9.06
C ALA A 271 -15.06 -7.32 9.23
N ALA A 272 -14.74 -7.00 10.48
CA ALA A 272 -13.45 -6.46 10.90
C ALA A 272 -12.95 -7.28 12.07
N HIS A 273 -11.85 -8.02 11.86
CA HIS A 273 -11.32 -8.97 12.82
C HIS A 273 -10.03 -8.45 13.44
N PRO A 274 -9.86 -8.53 14.77
CA PRO A 274 -8.53 -8.51 15.37
C PRO A 274 -7.65 -9.56 14.69
N THR A 275 -6.39 -9.21 14.39
CA THR A 275 -5.45 -10.06 13.64
C THR A 275 -5.34 -11.46 14.26
N ASP A 276 -5.17 -11.55 15.57
CA ASP A 276 -5.03 -12.82 16.28
C ASP A 276 -6.30 -13.69 16.22
N ASP A 277 -7.48 -13.08 16.16
CA ASP A 277 -8.74 -13.83 16.11
C ASP A 277 -9.03 -14.35 14.69
N TYR A 278 -8.62 -13.61 13.67
CA TYR A 278 -8.74 -14.02 12.27
C TYR A 278 -7.88 -15.27 11.94
N CYS A 279 -6.70 -15.34 12.56
CA CYS A 279 -5.67 -16.34 12.28
C CYS A 279 -5.73 -17.58 13.19
N ARG A 280 -6.81 -17.76 13.94
CA ARG A 280 -7.09 -18.95 14.76
C ARG A 280 -7.92 -20.01 14.03
#